data_AF-A0A2M7RHD3-F1
#
_entry.id   AF-A0A2M7RHD3-F1
#
_cell.length_a   1.000
_cell.length_b   1.000
_cell.length_c   1.000
_cell.angle_alpha   90.00
_cell.angle_beta   90.00
_cell.angle_gamma   90.00
#
_symmetry.space_group_name_H-M   'P 1'
#
loop_
_entity.id
_entity.type
_entity.pdbx_description
1 polymer ?
#
loop_
_entity_poly.entity_id
_entity_poly.type
_entity_poly.pdbx_seq_one_letter_code
_entity_poly.pdbx_strand_id
1 'polypeptide(L)'
;MNLENFEKSKKLNTSEESISLEKKTAESKKEINLAEFKEQTIQATENKTEELIIQGQNQIDKIEEKSGLSLPNLVSIREEFGPFNKLKEIQGQSGAFVNEIKNKLADIGRPTKNLEEKNFPFPPIGEGEIFAPKIELQKIHQAPKEEQPERLREFKEKLTYQKKGLALIQEKIIQKIKENPDAPLGQLYEWVRDLGPKYGLTNEQKEISRKLLQTYVDKHAKVRSIREQYSDDKELFKALFGQEPKGDIKVVESPVTLYFRCQDPLDYTYLHSHSFQKSKDVTNEELKAAERSAGVTLGSCLVPGLERAITAENSFFVLSDYDSEQVFKHEEQHTIKQLFKDKLRESELLCQERELWAKFYQAIQNNDERLAALKSYLRVRRQIISDEKAKDEILAYLKEKRMTMTKIAEYLTIPKEKGGYYDYLISDKQRFISWFAENYSDEFKKFKSTIEKAVEEVYGEEYQNLIRKSVMALQSLRETGYSKEAIIALLIQEPLSGWEKVVKRLIHRVIGID
;
A
#
# COMPACT_ATOMS: atom_id res chain seq x y z
N MET A 1 66.14 41.42 9.35
CA MET A 1 65.52 40.91 8.11
C MET A 1 64.08 40.56 8.45
N ASN A 2 63.12 41.30 7.88
CA ASN A 2 61.75 41.45 8.40
C ASN A 2 60.85 40.23 8.16
N LEU A 3 60.32 39.67 9.26
CA LEU A 3 59.24 38.68 9.30
C LEU A 3 57.95 39.17 8.61
N GLU A 4 57.73 40.48 8.51
CA GLU A 4 56.56 41.05 7.81
C GLU A 4 56.53 40.76 6.30
N ASN A 5 57.68 40.57 5.65
CA ASN A 5 57.72 40.25 4.23
C ASN A 5 57.44 38.77 3.96
N PHE A 6 57.65 37.89 4.94
CA PHE A 6 57.41 36.45 4.80
C PHE A 6 55.92 36.10 4.97
N GLU A 7 55.19 36.82 5.82
CA GLU A 7 53.74 36.61 5.96
C GLU A 7 52.93 37.21 4.80
N LYS A 8 53.41 38.31 4.19
CA LYS A 8 52.75 38.89 3.01
C LYS A 8 52.87 38.01 1.76
N SER A 9 54.00 37.33 1.55
CA SER A 9 54.16 36.43 0.39
C SER A 9 53.31 35.15 0.53
N LYS A 10 53.09 34.67 1.76
CA LYS A 10 52.24 33.49 2.01
C LYS A 10 50.75 33.76 1.75
N LYS A 11 50.26 34.97 2.04
CA LYS A 11 48.87 35.36 1.77
C LYS A 11 48.54 35.59 0.29
N LEU A 12 49.51 36.05 -0.50
CA LEU A 12 49.32 36.29 -1.94
C LEU A 12 49.28 34.98 -2.75
N ASN A 13 50.10 33.97 -2.41
CA ASN A 13 50.05 32.68 -3.13
C ASN A 13 48.78 31.87 -2.85
N THR A 14 48.20 31.96 -1.65
CA THR A 14 46.96 31.24 -1.35
C THR A 14 45.72 31.84 -2.02
N SER A 15 45.71 33.14 -2.34
CA SER A 15 44.57 33.77 -3.03
C SER A 15 44.55 33.49 -4.53
N GLU A 16 45.72 33.36 -5.18
CA GLU A 16 45.77 33.06 -6.62
C GLU A 16 45.46 31.58 -6.92
N GLU A 17 45.88 30.64 -6.07
CA GLU A 17 45.53 29.23 -6.22
C GLU A 17 44.04 28.96 -5.95
N SER A 18 43.42 29.65 -4.99
CA SER A 18 41.99 29.52 -4.70
C SER A 18 41.11 30.11 -5.81
N ILE A 19 41.50 31.25 -6.39
CA ILE A 19 40.80 31.85 -7.54
C ILE A 19 40.99 31.00 -8.82
N SER A 20 42.13 30.32 -8.98
CA SER A 20 42.38 29.39 -10.09
C SER A 20 41.55 28.10 -9.99
N LEU A 21 41.38 27.57 -8.77
CA LEU A 21 40.51 26.43 -8.50
C LEU A 21 39.03 26.77 -8.67
N GLU A 22 38.59 27.95 -8.23
CA GLU A 22 37.20 28.39 -8.45
C GLU A 22 36.90 28.64 -9.94
N LYS A 23 37.85 29.20 -10.70
CA LYS A 23 37.68 29.34 -12.17
C LYS A 23 37.68 28.01 -12.90
N LYS A 24 38.54 27.05 -12.52
CA LYS A 24 38.52 25.69 -13.11
C LYS A 24 37.25 24.90 -12.75
N THR A 25 36.66 25.17 -11.58
CA THR A 25 35.40 24.52 -11.16
C THR A 25 34.18 25.20 -11.79
N ALA A 26 34.28 26.47 -12.17
CA ALA A 26 33.25 27.19 -12.94
C ALA A 26 33.25 26.80 -14.43
N GLU A 27 34.41 26.53 -15.04
CA GLU A 27 34.51 26.14 -16.46
C GLU A 27 34.20 24.66 -16.73
N SER A 28 34.13 23.79 -15.70
CA SER A 28 33.77 22.37 -15.87
C SER A 28 32.31 22.04 -15.52
N LYS A 29 31.51 23.03 -15.08
CA LYS A 29 30.05 22.87 -14.97
C LYS A 29 29.43 23.04 -16.35
N LYS A 30 29.70 22.10 -17.26
CA LYS A 30 28.67 21.78 -18.27
C LYS A 30 27.44 21.45 -17.45
N GLU A 31 26.40 22.27 -17.55
CA GLU A 31 25.06 21.87 -17.12
C GLU A 31 24.76 20.56 -17.85
N ILE A 32 25.01 19.45 -17.19
CA ILE A 32 24.57 18.16 -17.66
C ILE A 32 23.06 18.29 -17.64
N ASN A 33 22.48 18.39 -18.84
CA ASN A 33 21.03 18.38 -18.99
C ASN A 33 20.55 17.09 -18.34
N LEU A 34 19.91 17.22 -17.17
CA LEU A 34 19.48 16.08 -16.37
C LEU A 34 18.55 15.15 -17.16
N ALA A 35 17.81 15.68 -18.14
CA ALA A 35 17.00 14.90 -19.05
C ALA A 35 17.86 14.05 -20.00
N GLU A 36 18.88 14.66 -20.62
CA GLU A 36 19.82 13.97 -21.52
C GLU A 36 20.61 12.89 -20.78
N PHE A 37 21.06 13.15 -19.55
CA PHE A 37 21.74 12.14 -18.73
C PHE A 37 20.82 10.98 -18.35
N LYS A 38 19.55 11.25 -18.02
CA LYS A 38 18.55 10.21 -17.76
C LYS A 38 18.33 9.34 -18.98
N GLU A 39 18.16 9.95 -20.15
CA GLU A 39 17.95 9.25 -21.41
C GLU A 39 19.16 8.41 -21.82
N GLN A 40 20.38 8.96 -21.74
CA GLN A 40 21.62 8.23 -21.98
C GLN A 40 21.82 7.06 -21.02
N THR A 41 21.50 7.24 -19.73
CA THR A 41 21.60 6.16 -18.73
C THR A 41 20.59 5.03 -19.00
N ILE A 42 19.35 5.38 -19.36
CA ILE A 42 18.33 4.40 -19.73
C ILE A 42 18.75 3.62 -20.97
N GLN A 43 19.16 4.32 -22.04
CA GLN A 43 19.59 3.70 -23.28
C GLN A 43 20.81 2.78 -23.08
N ALA A 44 21.81 3.22 -22.31
CA ALA A 44 22.99 2.41 -22.01
C ALA A 44 22.62 1.12 -21.23
N THR A 45 21.64 1.20 -20.33
CA THR A 45 21.16 0.05 -19.56
C THR A 45 20.37 -0.93 -20.45
N GLU A 46 19.52 -0.41 -21.35
CA GLU A 46 18.76 -1.22 -22.31
C GLU A 46 19.71 -1.95 -23.27
N ASN A 47 20.69 -1.24 -23.86
CA ASN A 47 21.69 -1.85 -24.73
C ASN A 47 22.47 -2.97 -24.03
N LYS A 48 22.92 -2.74 -22.78
CA LYS A 48 23.64 -3.75 -22.00
C LYS A 48 22.77 -4.97 -21.67
N THR A 49 21.46 -4.76 -21.49
CA THR A 49 20.50 -5.86 -21.27
C THR A 49 20.33 -6.69 -22.54
N GLU A 50 20.19 -6.06 -23.70
CA GLU A 50 20.12 -6.74 -24.99
C GLU A 50 21.39 -7.55 -25.28
N GLU A 51 22.58 -6.97 -25.01
CA GLU A 51 23.86 -7.67 -25.15
C GLU A 51 23.90 -8.96 -24.31
N LEU A 52 23.44 -8.91 -23.05
CA LEU A 52 23.39 -10.07 -22.17
C LEU A 52 22.40 -11.13 -22.66
N ILE A 53 21.24 -10.73 -23.21
CA ILE A 53 20.26 -11.64 -23.81
C ILE A 53 20.87 -12.35 -25.03
N ILE A 54 21.52 -11.60 -25.92
CA ILE A 54 22.19 -12.14 -27.11
C ILE A 54 23.31 -13.11 -26.71
N GLN A 55 24.13 -12.75 -25.71
CA GLN A 55 25.17 -13.65 -25.19
C GLN A 55 24.57 -14.93 -24.62
N GLY A 56 23.45 -14.84 -23.90
CA GLY A 56 22.70 -15.98 -23.40
C GLY A 56 22.19 -16.89 -24.50
N GLN A 57 21.59 -16.32 -25.55
CA GLN A 57 21.09 -17.07 -26.70
C GLN A 57 22.23 -17.77 -27.45
N ASN A 58 23.35 -17.06 -27.70
CA ASN A 58 24.53 -17.63 -28.35
C ASN A 58 25.14 -18.80 -27.54
N GLN A 59 25.03 -18.80 -26.21
CA GLN A 59 25.48 -19.93 -25.40
C GLN A 59 24.52 -21.12 -25.54
N ILE A 60 23.21 -20.88 -25.63
CA ILE A 60 22.20 -21.92 -25.89
C ILE A 60 22.45 -22.55 -27.25
N ASP A 61 22.59 -21.75 -28.30
CA ASP A 61 22.81 -22.24 -29.67
C ASP A 61 24.09 -23.11 -29.75
N LYS A 62 25.15 -22.73 -29.03
CA LYS A 62 26.39 -23.53 -28.91
C LYS A 62 26.19 -24.86 -28.18
N ILE A 63 25.27 -24.92 -27.21
CA ILE A 63 24.92 -26.15 -26.51
C ILE A 63 24.08 -27.06 -27.43
N GLU A 64 23.17 -26.48 -28.21
CA GLU A 64 22.38 -27.21 -29.22
C GLU A 64 23.29 -27.84 -30.28
N GLU A 65 24.21 -27.05 -30.85
CA GLU A 65 25.18 -27.51 -31.83
C GLU A 65 26.06 -28.65 -31.31
N LYS A 66 26.51 -28.57 -30.04
CA LYS A 66 27.36 -29.59 -29.42
C LYS A 66 26.61 -30.85 -28.99
N SER A 67 25.33 -30.75 -28.66
CA SER A 67 24.55 -31.88 -28.15
C SER A 67 23.87 -32.71 -29.24
N GLY A 68 23.68 -32.15 -30.44
CA GLY A 68 23.06 -32.85 -31.57
C GLY A 68 21.56 -33.18 -31.37
N LEU A 69 20.92 -32.60 -30.36
CA LEU A 69 19.52 -32.81 -30.03
C LEU A 69 18.65 -31.73 -30.69
N SER A 70 17.53 -32.13 -31.32
CA SER A 70 16.57 -31.20 -31.90
C SER A 70 15.67 -30.53 -30.84
N LEU A 71 15.19 -29.33 -31.14
CA LEU A 71 14.37 -28.47 -30.25
C LEU A 71 13.27 -29.18 -29.45
N PRO A 72 12.49 -30.13 -30.02
CA PRO A 72 11.42 -30.80 -29.28
C PRO A 72 11.91 -31.71 -28.14
N ASN A 73 13.09 -32.33 -28.29
CA ASN A 73 13.66 -33.25 -27.30
C ASN A 73 14.37 -32.51 -26.15
N LEU A 74 14.73 -31.25 -26.36
CA LEU A 74 15.26 -30.37 -25.33
C LEU A 74 14.14 -29.75 -24.46
N VAL A 75 12.87 -29.76 -24.89
CA VAL A 75 11.75 -29.19 -24.11
C VAL A 75 11.40 -30.02 -22.88
N SER A 76 11.54 -31.34 -22.91
CA SER A 76 11.35 -32.20 -21.73
C SER A 76 12.55 -32.18 -20.77
N ILE A 77 13.77 -31.95 -21.28
CA ILE A 77 15.00 -31.76 -20.49
C ILE A 77 15.10 -30.29 -19.96
N ARG A 78 14.41 -29.34 -20.61
CA ARG A 78 14.41 -27.88 -20.35
C ARG A 78 13.88 -27.49 -18.97
N GLU A 79 13.02 -28.30 -18.36
CA GLU A 79 12.48 -28.03 -17.03
C GLU A 79 13.44 -28.50 -15.90
N GLU A 80 14.41 -29.36 -16.23
CA GLU A 80 15.34 -29.96 -15.26
C GLU A 80 16.70 -29.23 -15.16
N PHE A 81 17.13 -28.46 -16.16
CA PHE A 81 18.47 -27.87 -16.20
C PHE A 81 18.52 -26.38 -15.80
N GLY A 82 19.24 -26.11 -14.70
CA GLY A 82 19.45 -24.79 -14.09
C GLY A 82 19.95 -23.62 -14.97
N PRO A 83 20.64 -23.78 -16.11
CA PRO A 83 21.07 -22.65 -16.94
C PRO A 83 19.93 -21.83 -17.54
N PHE A 84 18.78 -22.44 -17.86
CA PHE A 84 17.63 -21.72 -18.43
C PHE A 84 16.84 -20.96 -17.35
N ASN A 85 16.71 -21.56 -16.16
CA ASN A 85 16.21 -20.86 -14.98
C ASN A 85 17.12 -19.67 -14.64
N LYS A 86 18.43 -19.84 -14.74
CA LYS A 86 19.41 -18.76 -14.58
C LYS A 86 19.29 -17.68 -15.66
N LEU A 87 18.91 -18.03 -16.90
CA LEU A 87 18.67 -17.05 -17.97
C LEU A 87 17.37 -16.26 -17.76
N LYS A 88 16.27 -16.93 -17.35
CA LYS A 88 15.02 -16.28 -16.92
C LYS A 88 15.25 -15.43 -15.68
N GLU A 89 16.10 -15.87 -14.77
CA GLU A 89 16.54 -15.12 -13.59
C GLU A 89 17.32 -13.88 -14.02
N ILE A 90 18.30 -14.00 -14.93
CA ILE A 90 19.05 -12.85 -15.48
C ILE A 90 18.13 -11.88 -16.23
N GLN A 91 17.18 -12.38 -17.03
CA GLN A 91 16.21 -11.54 -17.74
C GLN A 91 15.25 -10.85 -16.76
N GLY A 92 14.78 -11.56 -15.74
CA GLY A 92 13.94 -11.03 -14.66
C GLY A 92 14.69 -9.97 -13.84
N GLN A 93 15.93 -10.26 -13.43
CA GLN A 93 16.81 -9.35 -12.70
C GLN A 93 17.15 -8.12 -13.54
N SER A 94 17.45 -8.27 -14.84
CA SER A 94 17.77 -7.15 -15.74
C SER A 94 16.55 -6.28 -15.99
N GLY A 95 15.38 -6.86 -16.24
CA GLY A 95 14.12 -6.12 -16.39
C GLY A 95 13.71 -5.41 -15.09
N ALA A 96 13.86 -6.06 -13.93
CA ALA A 96 13.64 -5.44 -12.64
C ALA A 96 14.62 -4.29 -12.38
N PHE A 97 15.90 -4.47 -12.73
CA PHE A 97 16.96 -3.46 -12.59
C PHE A 97 16.72 -2.25 -13.50
N VAL A 98 16.35 -2.45 -14.76
CA VAL A 98 15.98 -1.34 -15.68
C VAL A 98 14.76 -0.59 -15.13
N ASN A 99 13.72 -1.29 -14.68
CA ASN A 99 12.55 -0.66 -14.07
C ASN A 99 12.89 0.08 -12.77
N GLU A 100 13.78 -0.48 -11.95
CA GLU A 100 14.29 0.16 -10.75
C GLU A 100 15.06 1.44 -11.08
N ILE A 101 15.93 1.41 -12.10
CA ILE A 101 16.63 2.60 -12.61
C ILE A 101 15.63 3.62 -13.13
N LYS A 102 14.65 3.23 -13.96
CA LYS A 102 13.61 4.14 -14.46
C LYS A 102 12.81 4.76 -13.30
N ASN A 103 12.45 3.98 -12.29
CA ASN A 103 11.76 4.47 -11.09
C ASN A 103 12.63 5.41 -10.25
N LYS A 104 13.89 5.02 -9.96
CA LYS A 104 14.85 5.86 -9.25
C LYS A 104 15.12 7.16 -10.02
N LEU A 105 15.31 7.11 -11.33
CA LEU A 105 15.51 8.29 -12.17
C LEU A 105 14.24 9.15 -12.28
N ALA A 106 13.04 8.55 -12.23
CA ALA A 106 11.79 9.29 -12.16
C ALA A 106 11.65 10.05 -10.83
N ASP A 107 12.20 9.50 -9.75
CA ASP A 107 12.20 10.11 -8.41
C ASP A 107 13.37 11.09 -8.22
N ILE A 108 14.54 10.86 -8.84
CA ILE A 108 15.72 11.74 -8.80
C ILE A 108 15.41 13.05 -9.54
N GLY A 109 15.37 14.15 -8.80
CA GLY A 109 15.13 15.50 -9.32
C GLY A 109 13.68 15.99 -9.20
N ARG A 110 12.75 15.16 -8.70
CA ARG A 110 11.47 15.69 -8.21
C ARG A 110 11.69 16.20 -6.79
N PRO A 111 11.44 17.49 -6.48
CA PRO A 111 11.40 17.92 -5.10
C PRO A 111 10.32 17.11 -4.38
N THR A 112 10.73 16.23 -3.47
CA THR A 112 9.82 15.50 -2.59
C THR A 112 9.16 16.54 -1.70
N LYS A 113 7.88 16.79 -1.96
CA LYS A 113 7.08 17.67 -1.11
C LYS A 113 6.74 16.88 0.14
N ASN A 114 7.51 17.11 1.19
CA ASN A 114 7.09 16.73 2.53
C ASN A 114 5.83 17.54 2.88
N LEU A 115 4.93 16.95 3.67
CA LEU A 115 3.69 17.64 4.09
C LEU A 115 3.98 18.94 4.87
N GLU A 116 5.21 19.12 5.36
CA GLU A 116 5.68 20.27 6.13
C GLU A 116 5.94 21.54 5.27
N GLU A 117 6.14 21.44 3.95
CA GLU A 117 6.75 22.54 3.17
C GLU A 117 5.78 23.51 2.48
N LYS A 118 4.47 23.32 2.59
CA LYS A 118 3.53 24.35 2.14
C LYS A 118 3.08 25.20 3.33
N ASN A 119 3.86 26.25 3.62
CA ASN A 119 3.37 27.39 4.37
C ASN A 119 2.13 27.92 3.64
N PHE A 120 0.94 27.55 4.12
CA PHE A 120 -0.26 28.30 3.79
C PHE A 120 -0.03 29.69 4.39
N PRO A 121 0.13 30.75 3.57
CA PRO A 121 0.42 32.08 4.11
C PRO A 121 -0.69 32.54 5.07
N PHE A 122 -1.90 32.01 4.88
CA PHE A 122 -3.02 32.12 5.81
C PHE A 122 -3.62 30.73 6.01
N PRO A 123 -3.42 30.07 7.17
CA PRO A 123 -4.06 28.79 7.44
C PRO A 123 -5.57 28.99 7.55
N PRO A 124 -6.40 28.13 6.92
CA PRO A 124 -7.86 28.27 6.95
C PRO A 124 -8.46 27.98 8.33
N ILE A 125 -7.68 27.40 9.24
CA ILE A 125 -8.04 27.18 10.64
C ILE A 125 -7.10 28.07 11.46
N GLY A 126 -7.67 28.94 12.30
CA GLY A 126 -6.92 29.80 13.20
C GLY A 126 -6.15 29.02 14.28
N GLU A 127 -5.14 29.63 14.87
CA GLU A 127 -4.37 28.99 15.95
C GLU A 127 -5.28 28.70 17.16
N GLY A 128 -5.38 27.42 17.53
CA GLY A 128 -6.25 26.94 18.61
C GLY A 128 -7.74 26.81 18.23
N GLU A 129 -8.13 27.20 17.02
CA GLU A 129 -9.49 26.98 16.52
C GLU A 129 -9.77 25.47 16.38
N ILE A 130 -10.89 25.00 16.91
CA ILE A 130 -11.31 23.60 16.74
C ILE A 130 -12.23 23.50 15.53
N PHE A 131 -11.84 22.68 14.55
CA PHE A 131 -12.64 22.38 13.37
C PHE A 131 -13.33 21.02 13.54
N ALA A 132 -14.66 21.03 13.70
CA ALA A 132 -15.48 19.84 13.88
C ALA A 132 -16.36 19.62 12.63
N PRO A 133 -15.94 18.76 11.66
CA PRO A 133 -16.57 18.72 10.34
C PRO A 133 -18.08 18.45 10.35
N LYS A 134 -18.53 17.54 11.22
CA LYS A 134 -19.95 17.19 11.35
C LYS A 134 -20.80 18.38 11.81
N ILE A 135 -20.30 19.15 12.78
CA ILE A 135 -20.99 20.33 13.33
C ILE A 135 -21.00 21.47 12.30
N GLU A 136 -19.89 21.70 11.61
CA GLU A 136 -19.82 22.76 10.60
C GLU A 136 -20.75 22.50 9.41
N LEU A 137 -20.84 21.26 8.92
CA LEU A 137 -21.80 20.91 7.87
C LEU A 137 -23.25 21.15 8.30
N GLN A 138 -23.60 20.86 9.56
CA GLN A 138 -24.94 21.16 10.08
C GLN A 138 -25.22 22.66 10.08
N LYS A 139 -24.24 23.48 10.51
CA LYS A 139 -24.34 24.95 10.47
C LYS A 139 -24.49 25.49 9.04
N ILE A 140 -23.82 24.88 8.06
CA ILE A 140 -23.95 25.25 6.65
C ILE A 140 -25.36 24.97 6.14
N HIS A 141 -25.92 23.80 6.44
CA HIS A 141 -27.29 23.48 6.02
C HIS A 141 -28.36 24.40 6.65
N GLN A 142 -28.07 24.96 7.83
CA GLN A 142 -28.95 25.91 8.52
C GLN A 142 -28.78 27.36 8.05
N ALA A 143 -27.74 27.67 7.27
CA ALA A 143 -27.48 29.01 6.77
C ALA A 143 -28.41 29.39 5.59
N PRO A 144 -28.64 30.70 5.34
CA PRO A 144 -29.35 31.18 4.15
C PRO A 144 -28.75 30.57 2.88
N LYS A 145 -29.60 30.21 1.90
CA LYS A 145 -29.17 29.49 0.68
C LYS A 145 -28.09 30.26 -0.10
N GLU A 146 -28.13 31.58 -0.02
CA GLU A 146 -27.20 32.51 -0.66
C GLU A 146 -25.79 32.44 -0.04
N GLU A 147 -25.68 32.13 1.25
CA GLU A 147 -24.40 32.00 1.97
C GLU A 147 -23.81 30.58 1.90
N GLN A 148 -24.62 29.57 1.60
CA GLN A 148 -24.19 28.16 1.60
C GLN A 148 -23.00 27.87 0.67
N PRO A 149 -22.92 28.40 -0.57
CA PRO A 149 -21.79 28.13 -1.46
C PRO A 149 -20.46 28.59 -0.88
N GLU A 150 -20.43 29.80 -0.29
CA GLU A 150 -19.22 30.39 0.29
C GLU A 150 -18.79 29.61 1.54
N ARG A 151 -19.71 29.35 2.47
CA ARG A 151 -19.40 28.56 3.67
C ARG A 151 -18.97 27.13 3.32
N LEU A 152 -19.52 26.55 2.25
CA LEU A 152 -19.11 25.23 1.76
C LEU A 152 -17.70 25.27 1.16
N ARG A 153 -17.30 26.38 0.53
CA ARG A 153 -15.93 26.61 0.08
C ARG A 153 -14.99 26.63 1.27
N GLU A 154 -15.23 27.51 2.24
CA GLU A 154 -14.48 27.62 3.51
C GLU A 154 -14.34 26.26 4.22
N PHE A 155 -15.45 25.53 4.37
CA PHE A 155 -15.48 24.20 4.96
C PHE A 155 -14.57 23.20 4.24
N LYS A 156 -14.61 23.17 2.90
CA LYS A 156 -13.73 22.29 2.12
C LYS A 156 -12.26 22.67 2.34
N GLU A 157 -11.98 23.95 2.59
CA GLU A 157 -10.64 24.44 2.89
C GLU A 157 -10.11 23.94 4.21
N LYS A 158 -10.89 24.15 5.27
CA LYS A 158 -10.58 23.68 6.62
C LYS A 158 -10.46 22.17 6.65
N LEU A 159 -11.38 21.45 6.00
CA LEU A 159 -11.34 19.99 5.91
C LEU A 159 -10.07 19.49 5.22
N THR A 160 -9.67 20.11 4.12
CA THR A 160 -8.44 19.73 3.41
C THR A 160 -7.21 20.01 4.27
N TYR A 161 -7.19 21.13 4.99
CA TYR A 161 -6.10 21.50 5.89
C TYR A 161 -5.98 20.55 7.09
N GLN A 162 -7.09 20.25 7.77
CA GLN A 162 -7.12 19.28 8.87
C GLN A 162 -6.66 17.89 8.41
N LYS A 163 -7.10 17.42 7.24
CA LYS A 163 -6.67 16.11 6.69
C LYS A 163 -5.17 16.05 6.41
N LYS A 164 -4.57 17.13 5.90
CA LYS A 164 -3.11 17.22 5.74
C LYS A 164 -2.39 17.17 7.08
N GLY A 165 -2.93 17.84 8.09
CA GLY A 165 -2.43 17.79 9.45
C GLY A 165 -2.44 16.39 10.05
N LEU A 166 -3.58 15.70 9.95
CA LEU A 166 -3.71 14.30 10.39
C LEU A 166 -2.72 13.38 9.66
N ALA A 167 -2.58 13.54 8.35
CA ALA A 167 -1.64 12.75 7.56
C ALA A 167 -0.18 12.99 7.99
N LEU A 168 0.19 14.25 8.25
CA LEU A 168 1.52 14.61 8.74
C LEU A 168 1.79 14.02 10.14
N ILE A 169 0.83 14.15 11.06
CA ILE A 169 0.94 13.56 12.39
C ILE A 169 1.13 12.04 12.29
N GLN A 170 0.36 11.36 11.45
CA GLN A 170 0.50 9.93 11.21
C GLN A 170 1.88 9.58 10.64
N GLU A 171 2.38 10.32 9.65
CA GLU A 171 3.71 10.10 9.06
C GLU A 171 4.81 10.21 10.12
N LYS A 172 4.80 11.26 10.95
CA LYS A 172 5.78 11.47 12.04
C LYS A 172 5.72 10.38 13.10
N ILE A 173 4.53 9.95 13.49
CA ILE A 173 4.34 8.85 14.44
C ILE A 173 4.92 7.55 13.88
N ILE A 174 4.59 7.19 12.63
CA ILE A 174 5.10 5.96 12.00
C ILE A 174 6.63 6.01 11.88
N GLN A 175 7.18 7.16 11.48
CA GLN A 175 8.63 7.35 11.44
C GLN A 175 9.24 7.12 12.82
N LYS A 176 8.67 7.71 13.88
CA LYS A 176 9.17 7.53 15.25
C LYS A 176 9.10 6.08 15.72
N ILE A 177 8.00 5.39 15.41
CA ILE A 177 7.83 3.97 15.72
C ILE A 177 8.95 3.13 15.07
N LYS A 178 9.36 3.47 13.84
CA LYS A 178 10.45 2.78 13.14
C LYS A 178 11.82 3.10 13.73
N GLU A 179 12.04 4.34 14.15
CA GLU A 179 13.31 4.79 14.75
C GLU A 179 13.49 4.33 16.19
N ASN A 180 12.40 4.30 16.96
CA ASN A 180 12.37 3.88 18.36
C ASN A 180 11.05 3.14 18.66
N PRO A 181 11.01 1.82 18.43
CA PRO A 181 9.80 1.01 18.64
C PRO A 181 9.32 1.03 20.10
N ASP A 182 10.28 1.16 21.04
CA ASP A 182 10.06 1.21 22.49
C ASP A 182 9.64 2.60 23.01
N ALA A 183 9.37 3.56 22.12
CA ALA A 183 8.96 4.89 22.53
C ALA A 183 7.68 4.82 23.41
N PRO A 184 7.69 5.41 24.62
CA PRO A 184 6.52 5.39 25.49
C PRO A 184 5.38 6.21 24.87
N LEU A 185 4.13 5.88 25.24
CA LEU A 185 2.92 6.54 24.74
C LEU A 185 3.03 8.08 24.76
N GLY A 186 3.58 8.64 25.85
CA GLY A 186 3.74 10.08 26.02
C GLY A 186 4.56 10.71 24.89
N GLN A 187 5.66 10.07 24.47
CA GLN A 187 6.52 10.55 23.37
C GLN A 187 5.83 10.41 22.00
N LEU A 188 5.14 9.30 21.76
CA LEU A 188 4.40 9.10 20.51
C LEU A 188 3.24 10.11 20.36
N TYR A 189 2.65 10.53 21.48
CA TYR A 189 1.52 11.45 21.51
C TYR A 189 1.92 12.93 21.35
N GLU A 190 3.21 13.28 21.43
CA GLU A 190 3.66 14.67 21.37
C GLU A 190 3.26 15.35 20.07
N TRP A 191 3.36 14.69 18.91
CA TRP A 191 2.91 15.29 17.65
C TRP A 191 1.40 15.55 17.61
N VAL A 192 0.58 14.71 18.27
CA VAL A 192 -0.86 14.96 18.38
C VAL A 192 -1.11 16.18 19.26
N ARG A 193 -0.37 16.32 20.37
CA ARG A 193 -0.48 17.46 21.29
C ARG A 193 -0.02 18.76 20.63
N ASP A 194 1.08 18.73 19.91
CA ASP A 194 1.77 19.92 19.41
C ASP A 194 1.19 20.38 18.07
N LEU A 195 0.89 19.45 17.15
CA LEU A 195 0.30 19.77 15.84
C LEU A 195 -1.23 19.77 15.87
N GLY A 196 -1.85 19.07 16.83
CA GLY A 196 -3.31 18.97 16.91
C GLY A 196 -4.03 20.33 16.96
N PRO A 197 -3.63 21.28 17.83
CA PRO A 197 -4.19 22.62 17.86
C PRO A 197 -3.99 23.39 16.53
N LYS A 198 -2.83 23.24 15.89
CA LYS A 198 -2.52 23.90 14.61
C LYS A 198 -3.47 23.48 13.48
N TYR A 199 -3.89 22.22 13.47
CA TYR A 199 -4.78 21.66 12.46
C TYR A 199 -6.24 21.53 12.93
N GLY A 200 -6.57 22.15 14.07
CA GLY A 200 -7.91 22.20 14.64
C GLY A 200 -8.51 20.85 14.99
N LEU A 201 -7.70 19.93 15.53
CA LEU A 201 -8.21 18.62 15.97
C LEU A 201 -9.16 18.75 17.17
N THR A 202 -10.28 18.04 17.09
CA THR A 202 -11.24 17.93 18.20
C THR A 202 -10.68 17.09 19.34
N ASN A 203 -11.23 17.24 20.55
CA ASN A 203 -10.86 16.38 21.69
C ASN A 203 -11.18 14.90 21.43
N GLU A 204 -12.26 14.62 20.69
CA GLU A 204 -12.61 13.27 20.25
C GLU A 204 -11.52 12.68 19.35
N GLN A 205 -11.04 13.43 18.36
CA GLN A 205 -9.96 12.98 17.48
C GLN A 205 -8.66 12.74 18.26
N LYS A 206 -8.30 13.65 19.18
CA LYS A 206 -7.14 13.50 20.08
C LYS A 206 -7.23 12.25 20.96
N GLU A 207 -8.43 11.92 21.43
CA GLU A 207 -8.69 10.73 22.23
C GLU A 207 -8.60 9.44 21.39
N ILE A 208 -9.14 9.46 20.17
CA ILE A 208 -8.99 8.36 19.21
C ILE A 208 -7.50 8.10 18.93
N SER A 209 -6.71 9.15 18.67
CA SER A 209 -5.27 9.02 18.46
C SER A 209 -4.56 8.41 19.66
N ARG A 210 -4.92 8.83 20.89
CA ARG A 210 -4.34 8.27 22.12
C ARG A 210 -4.64 6.78 22.27
N LYS A 211 -5.88 6.36 22.04
CA LYS A 211 -6.28 4.94 22.08
C LYS A 211 -5.56 4.10 21.02
N LEU A 212 -5.39 4.64 19.82
CA LEU A 212 -4.65 3.99 18.75
C LEU A 212 -3.19 3.76 19.15
N LEU A 213 -2.52 4.79 19.67
CA LEU A 213 -1.14 4.69 20.12
C LEU A 213 -0.99 3.75 21.32
N GLN A 214 -1.95 3.73 22.24
CA GLN A 214 -1.96 2.74 23.33
C GLN A 214 -2.05 1.31 22.77
N THR A 215 -2.93 1.09 21.77
CA THR A 215 -3.05 -0.21 21.10
C THR A 215 -1.72 -0.64 20.46
N TYR A 216 -0.99 0.30 19.86
CA TYR A 216 0.37 0.06 19.37
C TYR A 216 1.31 -0.37 20.52
N VAL A 217 1.38 0.40 21.61
CA VAL A 217 2.29 0.13 22.74
C VAL A 217 2.02 -1.25 23.34
N ASP A 218 0.75 -1.58 23.58
CA ASP A 218 0.34 -2.87 24.14
C ASP A 218 0.74 -4.04 23.22
N LYS A 219 0.58 -3.83 21.91
CA LYS A 219 0.91 -4.85 20.90
C LYS A 219 2.42 -5.02 20.72
N HIS A 220 3.18 -3.93 20.72
CA HIS A 220 4.63 -3.98 20.67
C HIS A 220 5.20 -4.69 21.91
N ALA A 221 4.69 -4.38 23.10
CA ALA A 221 5.08 -5.05 24.34
C ALA A 221 4.82 -6.57 24.28
N LYS A 222 3.68 -6.99 23.70
CA LYS A 222 3.36 -8.40 23.45
C LYS A 222 4.37 -9.06 22.50
N VAL A 223 4.63 -8.46 21.34
CA VAL A 223 5.62 -8.93 20.34
C VAL A 223 7.00 -9.10 20.98
N ARG A 224 7.44 -8.09 21.73
CA ARG A 224 8.73 -8.12 22.42
C ARG A 224 8.78 -9.20 23.48
N SER A 225 7.77 -9.29 24.33
CA SER A 225 7.73 -10.26 25.43
C SER A 225 7.79 -11.72 24.93
N ILE A 226 7.08 -12.04 23.85
CA ILE A 226 7.10 -13.40 23.29
C ILE A 226 8.45 -13.69 22.62
N ARG A 227 9.08 -12.69 22.00
CA ARG A 227 10.40 -12.83 21.39
C ARG A 227 11.50 -13.02 22.44
N GLU A 228 11.42 -12.31 23.56
CA GLU A 228 12.32 -12.48 24.71
C GLU A 228 12.14 -13.87 25.36
N GLN A 229 10.90 -14.36 25.45
CA GLN A 229 10.60 -15.69 25.99
C GLN A 229 11.11 -16.83 25.10
N TYR A 230 11.04 -16.67 23.77
CA TYR A 230 11.47 -17.66 22.78
C TYR A 230 12.51 -17.06 21.83
N SER A 231 13.76 -17.06 22.28
CA SER A 231 14.89 -16.55 21.50
C SER A 231 15.23 -17.40 20.27
N ASP A 232 14.88 -18.69 20.29
CA ASP A 232 15.02 -19.60 19.16
C ASP A 232 13.80 -19.54 18.24
N ASP A 233 14.03 -19.43 16.93
CA ASP A 233 12.98 -19.23 15.93
C ASP A 233 12.07 -20.46 15.76
N LYS A 234 12.60 -21.68 15.95
CA LYS A 234 11.82 -22.92 15.85
C LYS A 234 10.95 -23.11 17.09
N GLU A 235 11.49 -22.83 18.27
CA GLU A 235 10.71 -22.82 19.51
C GLU A 235 9.61 -21.75 19.50
N LEU A 236 9.90 -20.55 18.98
CA LEU A 236 8.90 -19.50 18.81
C LEU A 236 7.79 -19.92 17.84
N PHE A 237 8.14 -20.53 16.70
CA PHE A 237 7.16 -21.08 15.76
C PHE A 237 6.27 -22.14 16.45
N LYS A 238 6.87 -23.08 17.17
CA LYS A 238 6.15 -24.12 17.92
C LYS A 238 5.22 -23.53 18.98
N ALA A 239 5.68 -22.52 19.72
CA ALA A 239 4.86 -21.85 20.74
C ALA A 239 3.64 -21.15 20.13
N LEU A 240 3.79 -20.51 18.97
CA LEU A 240 2.71 -19.77 18.31
C LEU A 240 1.73 -20.66 17.53
N PHE A 241 2.18 -21.79 17.01
CA PHE A 241 1.41 -22.61 16.05
C PHE A 241 1.23 -24.08 16.45
N GLY A 242 1.82 -24.53 17.55
CA GLY A 242 1.55 -25.83 18.16
C GLY A 242 2.29 -27.02 17.54
N GLN A 243 3.16 -26.79 16.55
CA GLN A 243 3.99 -27.82 15.93
C GLN A 243 5.39 -27.30 15.63
N GLU A 244 6.38 -28.17 15.60
CA GLU A 244 7.72 -27.82 15.11
C GLU A 244 7.67 -27.54 13.60
N PRO A 245 8.45 -26.55 13.11
CA PRO A 245 8.55 -26.32 11.67
C PRO A 245 9.28 -27.49 11.00
N LYS A 246 8.87 -27.82 9.78
CA LYS A 246 9.50 -28.86 8.96
C LYS A 246 10.82 -28.38 8.36
N GLY A 247 10.89 -27.11 7.99
CA GLY A 247 12.08 -26.48 7.44
C GLY A 247 12.74 -25.49 8.39
N ASP A 248 13.66 -24.71 7.83
CA ASP A 248 14.25 -23.60 8.53
C ASP A 248 13.32 -22.39 8.53
N ILE A 249 13.18 -21.81 9.72
CA ILE A 249 12.41 -20.60 9.98
C ILE A 249 13.38 -19.52 10.41
N LYS A 250 13.22 -18.33 9.86
CA LYS A 250 13.87 -17.11 10.35
C LYS A 250 12.80 -16.10 10.76
N VAL A 251 12.91 -15.58 11.98
CA VAL A 251 11.98 -14.56 12.48
C VAL A 251 12.67 -13.20 12.50
N VAL A 252 12.07 -12.22 11.82
CA VAL A 252 12.47 -10.82 11.88
C VAL A 252 11.47 -10.07 12.75
N GLU A 253 11.96 -9.47 13.83
CA GLU A 253 11.15 -8.60 14.68
C GLU A 253 11.03 -7.20 14.06
N SER A 254 9.81 -6.70 13.96
CA SER A 254 9.45 -5.35 13.51
C SER A 254 8.59 -4.69 14.60
N PRO A 255 8.42 -3.34 14.62
CA PRO A 255 7.75 -2.66 15.73
C PRO A 255 6.36 -3.21 16.09
N VAL A 256 5.63 -3.80 15.14
CA VAL A 256 4.30 -4.38 15.40
C VAL A 256 4.11 -5.80 14.89
N THR A 257 5.16 -6.40 14.33
CA THR A 257 5.07 -7.73 13.71
C THR A 257 6.24 -8.63 14.07
N LEU A 258 5.93 -9.92 14.20
CA LEU A 258 6.89 -11.00 14.02
C LEU A 258 6.76 -11.50 12.59
N TYR A 259 7.81 -11.32 11.79
CA TYR A 259 7.84 -11.72 10.38
C TYR A 259 8.57 -13.05 10.20
N PHE A 260 7.82 -14.09 9.89
CA PHE A 260 8.30 -15.46 9.69
C PHE A 260 8.70 -15.68 8.24
N ARG A 261 9.98 -15.94 7.99
CA ARG A 261 10.49 -16.40 6.70
C ARG A 261 10.52 -17.93 6.69
N CYS A 262 9.60 -18.53 5.94
CA CYS A 262 9.43 -19.97 5.89
C CYS A 262 10.14 -20.53 4.65
N GLN A 263 11.20 -21.32 4.84
CA GLN A 263 11.92 -21.95 3.73
C GLN A 263 11.23 -23.20 3.19
N ASP A 264 10.40 -23.87 4.02
CA ASP A 264 9.60 -25.01 3.59
C ASP A 264 8.18 -24.57 3.20
N PRO A 265 7.68 -24.97 2.01
CA PRO A 265 6.37 -24.56 1.53
C PRO A 265 5.20 -25.12 2.37
N LEU A 266 5.38 -26.24 3.08
CA LEU A 266 4.35 -26.80 3.97
C LEU A 266 4.23 -25.98 5.25
N ASP A 267 5.32 -25.44 5.80
CA ASP A 267 5.27 -24.55 6.95
C ASP A 267 4.54 -23.26 6.60
N TYR A 268 4.88 -22.63 5.47
CA TYR A 268 4.16 -21.45 4.98
C TYR A 268 2.68 -21.74 4.73
N THR A 269 2.37 -22.86 4.07
CA THR A 269 0.97 -23.24 3.77
C THR A 269 0.17 -23.49 5.04
N TYR A 270 0.80 -24.08 6.06
CA TYR A 270 0.19 -24.32 7.36
C TYR A 270 -0.24 -23.01 8.03
N LEU A 271 0.59 -21.97 7.94
CA LEU A 271 0.26 -20.62 8.41
C LEU A 271 -0.82 -19.96 7.54
N HIS A 272 -0.63 -19.94 6.22
CA HIS A 272 -1.54 -19.31 5.26
C HIS A 272 -2.97 -19.86 5.35
N SER A 273 -3.13 -21.19 5.44
CA SER A 273 -4.43 -21.85 5.55
C SER A 273 -5.04 -21.83 6.95
N HIS A 274 -4.32 -21.32 7.95
CA HIS A 274 -4.70 -21.37 9.37
C HIS A 274 -4.93 -22.81 9.89
N SER A 275 -4.23 -23.79 9.33
CA SER A 275 -4.41 -25.21 9.70
C SER A 275 -4.06 -25.50 11.17
N PHE A 276 -3.19 -24.69 11.77
CA PHE A 276 -2.87 -24.74 13.20
C PHE A 276 -4.08 -24.57 14.13
N GLN A 277 -5.12 -23.84 13.72
CA GLN A 277 -6.31 -23.66 14.55
C GLN A 277 -7.13 -24.94 14.72
N LYS A 278 -7.04 -25.85 13.74
CA LYS A 278 -7.82 -27.09 13.68
C LYS A 278 -6.97 -28.32 13.96
N SER A 279 -5.68 -28.13 14.20
CA SER A 279 -4.69 -29.21 14.35
C SER A 279 -4.80 -30.26 13.23
N LYS A 280 -4.97 -29.79 11.99
CA LYS A 280 -5.10 -30.65 10.80
C LYS A 280 -3.87 -30.53 9.90
N ASP A 281 -3.66 -31.55 9.09
CA ASP A 281 -2.66 -31.51 8.03
C ASP A 281 -3.09 -30.58 6.88
N VAL A 282 -2.07 -30.05 6.20
CA VAL A 282 -2.20 -29.24 4.98
C VAL A 282 -2.70 -30.10 3.83
N THR A 283 -3.73 -29.65 3.11
CA THR A 283 -4.18 -30.31 1.88
C THR A 283 -3.44 -29.82 0.63
N ASN A 284 -3.51 -30.60 -0.46
CA ASN A 284 -2.91 -30.21 -1.74
C ASN A 284 -3.55 -28.94 -2.33
N GLU A 285 -4.84 -28.72 -2.09
CA GLU A 285 -5.54 -27.50 -2.52
C GLU A 285 -5.03 -26.28 -1.76
N GLU A 286 -4.76 -26.42 -0.47
CA GLU A 286 -4.19 -25.36 0.38
C GLU A 286 -2.77 -25.01 -0.07
N LEU A 287 -1.95 -26.02 -0.38
CA LEU A 287 -0.61 -25.84 -0.92
C LEU A 287 -0.63 -25.05 -2.23
N LYS A 288 -1.45 -25.48 -3.19
CA LYS A 288 -1.62 -24.76 -4.47
C LYS A 288 -2.14 -23.33 -4.31
N ALA A 289 -2.94 -23.07 -3.27
CA ALA A 289 -3.42 -21.73 -2.97
C ALA A 289 -2.30 -20.86 -2.37
N ALA A 290 -1.49 -21.42 -1.46
CA ALA A 290 -0.38 -20.74 -0.81
C ALA A 290 0.78 -20.44 -1.78
N GLU A 291 1.05 -21.30 -2.75
CA GLU A 291 2.06 -21.07 -3.82
C GLU A 291 1.79 -19.80 -4.65
N ARG A 292 0.54 -19.29 -4.64
CA ARG A 292 0.17 -18.05 -5.35
C ARG A 292 0.36 -16.79 -4.52
N SER A 293 0.81 -16.92 -3.27
CA SER A 293 1.04 -15.79 -2.38
C SER A 293 2.46 -15.80 -1.84
N ALA A 294 3.15 -14.67 -1.96
CA ALA A 294 4.49 -14.49 -1.40
C ALA A 294 4.46 -14.20 0.10
N GLY A 295 3.36 -13.63 0.61
CA GLY A 295 3.21 -13.27 2.01
C GLY A 295 1.78 -13.39 2.53
N VAL A 296 1.65 -13.39 3.85
CA VAL A 296 0.34 -13.35 4.51
C VAL A 296 0.44 -12.71 5.89
N THR A 297 -0.53 -11.86 6.22
CA THR A 297 -0.77 -11.37 7.58
C THR A 297 -1.78 -12.27 8.29
N LEU A 298 -1.38 -12.91 9.39
CA LEU A 298 -2.21 -13.88 10.09
C LEU A 298 -3.25 -13.20 10.99
N GLY A 299 -4.50 -13.70 10.93
CA GLY A 299 -5.59 -13.18 11.75
C GLY A 299 -5.49 -13.56 13.23
N SER A 300 -4.70 -14.58 13.57
CA SER A 300 -4.65 -15.21 14.89
C SER A 300 -3.39 -16.07 15.07
N CYS A 301 -3.09 -16.45 16.29
CA CYS A 301 -2.18 -17.56 16.65
C CYS A 301 -2.67 -18.21 17.96
N LEU A 302 -1.95 -19.19 18.49
CA LEU A 302 -2.30 -19.84 19.76
C LEU A 302 -2.04 -18.95 20.99
N VAL A 303 -1.28 -17.85 20.83
CA VAL A 303 -0.97 -16.90 21.90
C VAL A 303 -1.87 -15.66 21.82
N PRO A 304 -2.76 -15.42 22.80
CA PRO A 304 -3.69 -14.29 22.77
C PRO A 304 -2.99 -12.92 22.82
N GLY A 305 -3.53 -11.95 22.07
CA GLY A 305 -3.01 -10.59 21.99
C GLY A 305 -1.99 -10.34 20.88
N LEU A 306 -1.68 -11.37 20.08
CA LEU A 306 -0.84 -11.27 18.87
C LEU A 306 -1.68 -11.34 17.59
N GLU A 307 -3.00 -11.16 17.67
CA GLU A 307 -3.87 -11.16 16.50
C GLU A 307 -3.42 -10.07 15.52
N ARG A 308 -3.15 -10.45 14.26
CA ARG A 308 -2.62 -9.53 13.23
C ARG A 308 -1.30 -8.88 13.63
N ALA A 309 -0.50 -9.55 14.45
CA ALA A 309 0.88 -9.17 14.81
C ALA A 309 1.90 -10.12 14.18
N ILE A 310 1.46 -11.03 13.32
CA ILE A 310 2.28 -12.07 12.75
C ILE A 310 2.09 -12.03 11.25
N THR A 311 3.21 -12.00 10.55
CA THR A 311 3.28 -12.04 9.10
C THR A 311 4.16 -13.21 8.70
N ALA A 312 3.86 -13.87 7.60
CA ALA A 312 4.67 -14.97 7.08
C ALA A 312 5.01 -14.71 5.61
N GLU A 313 6.22 -15.10 5.21
CA GLU A 313 6.76 -15.06 3.86
C GLU A 313 6.96 -16.49 3.37
N ASN A 314 6.58 -16.73 2.12
CA ASN A 314 6.91 -17.95 1.39
C ASN A 314 8.33 -17.85 0.82
N SER A 315 9.33 -17.93 1.69
CA SER A 315 10.73 -17.70 1.32
C SER A 315 11.29 -18.75 0.35
N PHE A 316 10.60 -19.87 0.14
CA PHE A 316 10.95 -20.88 -0.85
C PHE A 316 10.98 -20.31 -2.28
N PHE A 317 10.06 -19.40 -2.62
CA PHE A 317 9.96 -18.78 -3.96
C PHE A 317 10.60 -17.39 -4.06
N VAL A 318 11.12 -16.86 -2.96
CA VAL A 318 11.71 -15.53 -2.88
C VAL A 318 13.19 -15.63 -3.23
N LEU A 319 13.53 -15.21 -4.44
CA LEU A 319 14.85 -15.47 -5.05
C LEU A 319 15.98 -14.59 -4.51
N SER A 320 15.66 -13.49 -3.83
CA SER A 320 16.66 -12.54 -3.32
C SER A 320 16.22 -11.82 -2.05
N ASP A 321 17.19 -11.29 -1.30
CA ASP A 321 16.92 -10.41 -0.15
C ASP A 321 16.12 -9.17 -0.54
N TYR A 322 16.29 -8.67 -1.77
CA TYR A 322 15.49 -7.56 -2.28
C TYR A 322 14.03 -7.96 -2.49
N ASP A 323 13.75 -9.18 -2.98
CA ASP A 323 12.40 -9.74 -3.04
C ASP A 323 11.78 -9.82 -1.64
N SER A 324 12.52 -10.40 -0.68
CA SER A 324 12.08 -10.52 0.71
C SER A 324 11.78 -9.16 1.33
N GLU A 325 12.61 -8.14 1.11
CA GLU A 325 12.38 -6.80 1.64
C GLU A 325 11.11 -6.15 1.06
N GLN A 326 10.78 -6.40 -0.21
CA GLN A 326 9.53 -5.89 -0.80
C GLN A 326 8.31 -6.61 -0.21
N VAL A 327 8.35 -7.94 -0.06
CA VAL A 327 7.26 -8.70 0.58
C VAL A 327 7.07 -8.24 2.02
N PHE A 328 8.17 -8.07 2.77
CA PHE A 328 8.12 -7.55 4.13
C PHE A 328 7.44 -6.18 4.21
N LYS A 329 7.81 -5.24 3.33
CA LYS A 329 7.19 -3.90 3.29
C LYS A 329 5.70 -3.94 2.94
N HIS A 330 5.29 -4.87 2.07
CA HIS A 330 3.90 -5.10 1.72
C HIS A 330 3.10 -5.60 2.93
N GLU A 331 3.56 -6.68 3.57
CA GLU A 331 2.89 -7.29 4.73
C GLU A 331 2.90 -6.37 5.97
N GLU A 332 3.99 -5.63 6.19
CA GLU A 332 4.07 -4.63 7.24
C GLU A 332 3.01 -3.53 7.04
N GLN A 333 2.77 -3.11 5.79
CA GLN A 333 1.76 -2.09 5.48
C GLN A 333 0.35 -2.55 5.84
N HIS A 334 0.00 -3.82 5.62
CA HIS A 334 -1.26 -4.39 6.11
C HIS A 334 -1.35 -4.30 7.62
N THR A 335 -0.30 -4.70 8.34
CA THR A 335 -0.32 -4.69 9.81
C THR A 335 -0.43 -3.27 10.38
N ILE A 336 0.32 -2.32 9.83
CA ILE A 336 0.24 -0.90 10.22
C ILE A 336 -1.18 -0.39 9.98
N LYS A 337 -1.78 -0.66 8.82
CA LYS A 337 -3.16 -0.23 8.52
C LYS A 337 -4.16 -0.75 9.55
N GLN A 338 -3.97 -1.96 10.08
CA GLN A 338 -4.88 -2.50 11.10
C GLN A 338 -4.90 -1.68 12.39
N LEU A 339 -3.81 -1.00 12.77
CA LEU A 339 -3.81 -0.06 13.89
C LEU A 339 -4.79 1.10 13.65
N PHE A 340 -4.92 1.49 12.38
CA PHE A 340 -5.75 2.59 11.91
C PHE A 340 -7.17 2.17 11.50
N LYS A 341 -7.58 0.92 11.74
CA LYS A 341 -8.91 0.42 11.34
C LYS A 341 -10.00 1.13 12.14
N ASP A 342 -10.86 1.87 11.43
CA ASP A 342 -12.01 2.56 11.99
C ASP A 342 -13.18 1.58 12.24
N LYS A 343 -13.26 1.08 13.48
CA LYS A 343 -14.35 0.19 13.92
C LYS A 343 -15.72 0.90 13.94
N LEU A 344 -15.75 2.22 14.13
CA LEU A 344 -17.00 2.97 14.13
C LEU A 344 -17.59 3.00 12.72
N ARG A 345 -16.75 3.30 11.71
CA ARG A 345 -17.17 3.27 10.30
C ARG A 345 -17.64 1.90 9.85
N GLU A 346 -17.00 0.82 10.29
CA GLU A 346 -17.47 -0.55 10.01
C GLU A 346 -18.89 -0.79 10.57
N SER A 347 -19.16 -0.33 11.80
CA SER A 347 -20.50 -0.39 12.39
C SER A 347 -21.52 0.48 11.65
N GLU A 348 -21.13 1.69 11.24
CA GLU A 348 -22.00 2.60 10.46
C GLU A 348 -22.40 1.96 9.12
N LEU A 349 -21.47 1.32 8.42
CA LEU A 349 -21.72 0.64 7.15
C LEU A 349 -22.66 -0.57 7.31
N LEU A 350 -22.51 -1.35 8.39
CA LEU A 350 -23.41 -2.46 8.68
C LEU A 350 -24.84 -1.98 8.98
N CYS A 351 -25.00 -0.87 9.68
CA CYS A 351 -26.31 -0.24 9.87
C CYS A 351 -26.90 0.22 8.54
N GLN A 352 -26.10 0.90 7.71
CA GLN A 352 -26.52 1.36 6.38
C GLN A 352 -26.92 0.20 5.46
N GLU A 353 -26.18 -0.91 5.49
CA GLU A 353 -26.51 -2.12 4.72
C GLU A 353 -27.92 -2.63 5.09
N ARG A 354 -28.23 -2.71 6.39
CA ARG A 354 -29.56 -3.14 6.88
C ARG A 354 -30.69 -2.19 6.46
N GLU A 355 -30.45 -0.89 6.55
CA GLU A 355 -31.44 0.12 6.12
C GLU A 355 -31.74 0.04 4.62
N LEU A 356 -30.70 -0.10 3.79
CA LEU A 356 -30.85 -0.24 2.34
C LEU A 356 -31.53 -1.54 1.95
N TRP A 357 -31.26 -2.62 2.69
CA TRP A 357 -31.97 -3.89 2.52
C TRP A 357 -33.47 -3.74 2.78
N ALA A 358 -33.84 -3.06 3.88
CA ALA A 358 -35.25 -2.79 4.19
C ALA A 358 -35.93 -1.95 3.09
N LYS A 359 -35.24 -0.92 2.56
CA LYS A 359 -35.75 -0.10 1.44
C LYS A 359 -35.95 -0.93 0.16
N PHE A 360 -34.99 -1.79 -0.17
CA PHE A 360 -35.12 -2.70 -1.31
C PHE A 360 -36.35 -3.60 -1.17
N TYR A 361 -36.60 -4.12 0.04
CA TYR A 361 -37.77 -4.94 0.32
C TYR A 361 -39.08 -4.15 0.24
N GLN A 362 -39.11 -2.89 0.65
CA GLN A 362 -40.32 -2.05 0.62
C GLN A 362 -40.69 -1.55 -0.78
N ALA A 363 -39.74 -1.47 -1.71
CA ALA A 363 -39.94 -0.99 -3.08
C ALA A 363 -40.72 -1.97 -3.99
N ILE A 364 -41.69 -2.74 -3.45
CA ILE A 364 -42.25 -3.93 -4.12
C ILE A 364 -42.96 -3.60 -5.45
N GLN A 365 -43.51 -2.40 -5.54
CA GLN A 365 -44.44 -2.00 -6.59
C GLN A 365 -43.76 -1.27 -7.78
N ASN A 366 -42.52 -0.79 -7.64
CA ASN A 366 -41.82 -0.04 -8.69
C ASN A 366 -40.47 -0.69 -9.01
N ASN A 367 -40.34 -1.20 -10.24
CA ASN A 367 -39.13 -1.90 -10.68
C ASN A 367 -37.88 -1.02 -10.69
N ASP A 368 -38.01 0.26 -11.04
CA ASP A 368 -36.86 1.18 -11.12
C ASP A 368 -36.38 1.57 -9.72
N GLU A 369 -37.31 1.85 -8.82
CA GLU A 369 -37.01 2.14 -7.41
C GLU A 369 -36.36 0.93 -6.72
N ARG A 370 -36.91 -0.27 -6.96
CA ARG A 370 -36.34 -1.53 -6.47
C ARG A 370 -34.93 -1.74 -7.01
N LEU A 371 -34.69 -1.52 -8.31
CA LEU A 371 -33.37 -1.66 -8.91
C LEU A 371 -32.37 -0.66 -8.32
N ALA A 372 -32.77 0.60 -8.13
CA ALA A 372 -31.93 1.62 -7.51
C ALA A 372 -31.58 1.27 -6.05
N ALA A 373 -32.55 0.76 -5.28
CA ALA A 373 -32.35 0.29 -3.91
C ALA A 373 -31.41 -0.92 -3.86
N LEU A 374 -31.60 -1.90 -4.76
CA LEU A 374 -30.73 -3.08 -4.88
C LEU A 374 -29.29 -2.66 -5.17
N LYS A 375 -29.07 -1.80 -6.16
CA LYS A 375 -27.72 -1.30 -6.48
C LYS A 375 -27.08 -0.58 -5.31
N SER A 376 -27.84 0.24 -4.58
CA SER A 376 -27.35 0.93 -3.39
C SER A 376 -26.94 -0.04 -2.28
N TYR A 377 -27.77 -1.05 -2.02
CA TYR A 377 -27.45 -2.14 -1.10
C TYR A 377 -26.15 -2.86 -1.51
N LEU A 378 -26.07 -3.28 -2.78
CA LEU A 378 -24.89 -3.97 -3.32
C LEU A 378 -23.63 -3.11 -3.21
N ARG A 379 -23.69 -1.79 -3.42
CA ARG A 379 -22.53 -0.89 -3.27
C ARG A 379 -22.03 -0.82 -1.83
N VAL A 380 -22.91 -0.75 -0.83
CA VAL A 380 -22.51 -0.76 0.58
C VAL A 380 -21.91 -2.11 0.96
N ARG A 381 -22.52 -3.21 0.52
CA ARG A 381 -21.99 -4.56 0.72
C ARG A 381 -20.62 -4.74 0.08
N ARG A 382 -20.44 -4.29 -1.17
CA ARG A 382 -19.15 -4.26 -1.87
C ARG A 382 -18.11 -3.48 -1.08
N GLN A 383 -18.50 -2.35 -0.50
CA GLN A 383 -17.61 -1.52 0.29
C GLN A 383 -17.07 -2.26 1.51
N ILE A 384 -17.94 -2.97 2.23
CA ILE A 384 -17.59 -3.75 3.43
C ILE A 384 -16.66 -4.92 3.07
N ILE A 385 -16.96 -5.65 2.00
CA ILE A 385 -16.32 -6.94 1.70
C ILE A 385 -15.07 -6.80 0.84
N SER A 386 -15.08 -5.89 -0.13
CA SER A 386 -14.13 -5.87 -1.25
C SER A 386 -13.41 -4.53 -1.38
N ASP A 387 -14.10 -3.38 -1.30
CA ASP A 387 -13.42 -2.08 -1.49
C ASP A 387 -12.37 -1.84 -0.39
N GLU A 388 -12.64 -2.22 0.87
CA GLU A 388 -11.66 -2.08 1.96
C GLU A 388 -10.44 -3.02 1.82
N LYS A 389 -10.60 -4.19 1.19
CA LYS A 389 -9.50 -5.12 0.85
C LYS A 389 -8.68 -4.57 -0.31
N ALA A 390 -9.34 -4.17 -1.40
CA ALA A 390 -8.68 -3.54 -2.53
C ALA A 390 -7.93 -2.27 -2.10
N LYS A 391 -8.52 -1.47 -1.21
CA LYS A 391 -7.84 -0.33 -0.58
C LYS A 391 -6.57 -0.75 0.17
N ASP A 392 -6.59 -1.86 0.89
CA ASP A 392 -5.41 -2.42 1.56
C ASP A 392 -4.29 -2.71 0.56
N GLU A 393 -4.60 -3.54 -0.43
CA GLU A 393 -3.65 -3.98 -1.46
C GLU A 393 -3.06 -2.79 -2.22
N ILE A 394 -3.89 -1.83 -2.64
CA ILE A 394 -3.39 -0.67 -3.38
C ILE A 394 -2.37 0.11 -2.55
N LEU A 395 -2.61 0.28 -1.25
CA LEU A 395 -1.68 0.98 -0.36
C LEU A 395 -0.42 0.14 -0.04
N ALA A 396 -0.57 -1.18 0.07
CA ALA A 396 0.56 -2.12 0.24
C ALA A 396 1.46 -2.14 -1.00
N TYR A 397 0.90 -2.29 -2.19
CA TYR A 397 1.65 -2.21 -3.45
C TYR A 397 2.25 -0.83 -3.71
N LEU A 398 1.67 0.25 -3.19
CA LEU A 398 2.29 1.58 -3.27
C LEU A 398 3.62 1.61 -2.49
N LYS A 399 3.74 0.88 -1.37
CA LYS A 399 5.01 0.77 -0.64
C LYS A 399 6.08 0.04 -1.43
N GLU A 400 5.69 -0.99 -2.16
CA GLU A 400 6.59 -1.72 -3.05
C GLU A 400 7.14 -0.85 -4.20
N LYS A 401 8.29 -1.25 -4.73
CA LYS A 401 8.94 -0.59 -5.88
C LYS A 401 8.75 -1.30 -7.21
N ARG A 402 8.03 -2.43 -7.24
CA ARG A 402 7.95 -3.34 -8.41
C ARG A 402 6.73 -3.12 -9.28
N MET A 403 5.64 -2.72 -8.65
CA MET A 403 4.34 -2.64 -9.30
C MET A 403 4.12 -1.26 -9.89
N THR A 404 3.75 -1.22 -11.16
CA THR A 404 3.24 0.02 -11.77
C THR A 404 1.77 0.19 -11.39
N MET A 405 1.28 1.42 -11.43
CA MET A 405 -0.13 1.74 -11.18
C MET A 405 -1.06 0.92 -12.09
N THR A 406 -0.76 0.82 -13.38
CA THR A 406 -1.52 -0.02 -14.32
C THR A 406 -1.58 -1.48 -13.88
N LYS A 407 -0.44 -2.07 -13.48
CA LYS A 407 -0.39 -3.45 -12.98
C LYS A 407 -1.19 -3.63 -11.69
N ILE A 408 -1.15 -2.67 -10.75
CA ILE A 408 -1.99 -2.73 -9.54
C ILE A 408 -3.48 -2.82 -9.92
N ALA A 409 -3.93 -1.98 -10.87
CA ALA A 409 -5.31 -2.01 -11.31
C ALA A 409 -5.68 -3.33 -11.98
N GLU A 410 -4.82 -3.87 -12.85
CA GLU A 410 -5.02 -5.17 -13.50
C GLU A 410 -5.09 -6.31 -12.49
N TYR A 411 -4.14 -6.38 -11.54
CA TYR A 411 -4.08 -7.42 -10.51
C TYR A 411 -5.35 -7.51 -9.66
N LEU A 412 -5.99 -6.37 -9.41
CA LEU A 412 -7.18 -6.27 -8.57
C LEU A 412 -8.51 -6.37 -9.34
N THR A 413 -8.46 -6.44 -10.68
CA THR A 413 -9.67 -6.45 -11.53
C THR A 413 -9.78 -7.63 -12.48
N ILE A 414 -8.67 -8.29 -12.81
CA ILE A 414 -8.67 -9.51 -13.61
C ILE A 414 -9.08 -10.69 -12.70
N PRO A 415 -10.05 -11.52 -13.09
CA PRO A 415 -10.42 -12.73 -12.33
C PRO A 415 -9.28 -13.75 -12.27
N LYS A 416 -9.23 -14.58 -11.22
CA LYS A 416 -8.20 -15.64 -11.11
C LYS A 416 -8.24 -16.62 -12.27
N GLU A 417 -9.43 -16.96 -12.81
CA GLU A 417 -9.49 -17.85 -13.98
C GLU A 417 -8.84 -17.26 -15.24
N LYS A 418 -8.64 -15.94 -15.29
CA LYS A 418 -7.96 -15.22 -16.38
C LYS A 418 -6.53 -14.79 -16.00
N GLY A 419 -5.98 -15.36 -14.93
CA GLY A 419 -4.62 -15.08 -14.47
C GLY A 419 -4.48 -13.91 -13.50
N GLY A 420 -5.60 -13.39 -12.96
CA GLY A 420 -5.55 -12.45 -11.84
C GLY A 420 -5.22 -13.11 -10.50
N TYR A 421 -4.96 -12.30 -9.47
CA TYR A 421 -4.61 -12.78 -8.13
C TYR A 421 -5.76 -12.74 -7.14
N TYR A 422 -6.77 -11.88 -7.37
CA TYR A 422 -7.81 -11.61 -6.40
C TYR A 422 -9.20 -11.74 -7.00
N ASP A 423 -10.04 -12.54 -6.35
CA ASP A 423 -11.46 -12.71 -6.68
C ASP A 423 -12.33 -12.20 -5.54
N TYR A 424 -12.14 -10.93 -5.15
CA TYR A 424 -12.82 -10.36 -3.99
C TYR A 424 -14.35 -10.40 -4.09
N LEU A 425 -14.89 -10.55 -5.29
CA LEU A 425 -16.32 -10.46 -5.55
C LEU A 425 -16.95 -11.79 -5.95
N ILE A 426 -16.19 -12.81 -6.38
CA ILE A 426 -16.78 -14.06 -6.88
C ILE A 426 -17.57 -14.76 -5.77
N SER A 427 -16.95 -14.93 -4.60
CA SER A 427 -17.60 -15.60 -3.46
C SER A 427 -18.84 -14.84 -2.97
N ASP A 428 -18.78 -13.51 -2.88
CA ASP A 428 -19.94 -12.71 -2.45
C ASP A 428 -21.03 -12.64 -3.52
N LYS A 429 -20.67 -12.54 -4.80
CA LYS A 429 -21.60 -12.62 -5.94
C LYS A 429 -22.40 -13.91 -5.91
N GLN A 430 -21.70 -15.05 -5.84
CA GLN A 430 -22.33 -16.37 -5.81
C GLN A 430 -23.18 -16.53 -4.55
N ARG A 431 -22.64 -16.18 -3.38
CA ARG A 431 -23.37 -16.26 -2.11
C ARG A 431 -24.62 -15.40 -2.12
N PHE A 432 -24.55 -14.17 -2.63
CA PHE A 432 -25.70 -13.28 -2.71
C PHE A 432 -26.79 -13.85 -3.63
N ILE A 433 -26.42 -14.31 -4.83
CA ILE A 433 -27.37 -14.89 -5.78
C ILE A 433 -28.02 -16.17 -5.20
N SER A 434 -27.21 -17.09 -4.66
CA SER A 434 -27.72 -18.32 -4.04
C SER A 434 -28.64 -18.02 -2.87
N TRP A 435 -28.20 -17.17 -1.94
CA TRP A 435 -29.01 -16.78 -0.78
C TRP A 435 -30.32 -16.12 -1.21
N PHE A 436 -30.29 -15.24 -2.22
CA PHE A 436 -31.49 -14.60 -2.73
C PHE A 436 -32.44 -15.61 -3.38
N ALA A 437 -31.93 -16.53 -4.19
CA ALA A 437 -32.72 -17.58 -4.83
C ALA A 437 -33.39 -18.53 -3.81
N GLU A 438 -32.68 -18.85 -2.72
CA GLU A 438 -33.18 -19.71 -1.64
C GLU A 438 -34.27 -19.04 -0.79
N ASN A 439 -34.11 -17.75 -0.46
CA ASN A 439 -35.00 -17.05 0.47
C ASN A 439 -36.16 -16.33 -0.22
N TYR A 440 -36.07 -16.08 -1.53
CA TYR A 440 -37.04 -15.31 -2.30
C TYR A 440 -37.32 -15.96 -3.66
N SER A 441 -37.64 -17.26 -3.67
CA SER A 441 -37.62 -18.06 -4.91
C SER A 441 -38.58 -17.55 -6.00
N ASP A 442 -39.75 -17.02 -5.63
CA ASP A 442 -40.74 -16.51 -6.60
C ASP A 442 -40.36 -15.12 -7.12
N GLU A 443 -39.91 -14.22 -6.24
CA GLU A 443 -39.36 -12.93 -6.65
C GLU A 443 -38.08 -13.09 -7.46
N PHE A 444 -37.22 -14.03 -7.10
CA PHE A 444 -36.01 -14.33 -7.84
C PHE A 444 -36.37 -14.83 -9.23
N LYS A 445 -37.30 -15.77 -9.40
CA LYS A 445 -37.76 -16.19 -10.74
C LYS A 445 -38.30 -15.01 -11.55
N LYS A 446 -39.07 -14.12 -10.92
CA LYS A 446 -39.65 -12.94 -11.56
C LYS A 446 -38.60 -11.89 -11.97
N PHE A 447 -37.57 -11.69 -11.16
CA PHE A 447 -36.61 -10.60 -11.30
C PHE A 447 -35.16 -11.06 -11.56
N LYS A 448 -34.96 -12.33 -11.89
CA LYS A 448 -33.64 -12.96 -12.04
C LYS A 448 -32.70 -12.11 -12.90
N SER A 449 -33.16 -11.77 -14.11
CA SER A 449 -32.37 -10.98 -15.06
C SER A 449 -32.02 -9.59 -14.52
N THR A 450 -32.95 -8.94 -13.81
CA THR A 450 -32.72 -7.63 -13.19
C THR A 450 -31.69 -7.70 -12.06
N ILE A 451 -31.78 -8.74 -11.23
CA ILE A 451 -30.85 -8.98 -10.11
C ILE A 451 -29.46 -9.30 -10.65
N GLU A 452 -29.36 -10.23 -11.60
CA GLU A 452 -28.09 -10.61 -12.24
C GLU A 452 -27.44 -9.40 -12.92
N LYS A 453 -28.23 -8.57 -13.62
CA LYS A 453 -27.75 -7.32 -14.22
C LYS A 453 -27.24 -6.33 -13.17
N ALA A 454 -27.96 -6.13 -12.07
CA ALA A 454 -27.54 -5.23 -11.00
C ALA A 454 -26.23 -5.69 -10.33
N VAL A 455 -26.11 -7.00 -10.10
CA VAL A 455 -24.91 -7.62 -9.55
C VAL A 455 -23.73 -7.46 -10.51
N GLU A 456 -23.92 -7.71 -11.80
CA GLU A 456 -22.85 -7.54 -12.80
C GLU A 456 -22.43 -6.08 -12.96
N GLU A 457 -23.37 -5.14 -12.94
CA GLU A 457 -23.05 -3.71 -13.01
C GLU A 457 -22.25 -3.24 -11.80
N VAL A 458 -22.69 -3.59 -10.57
CA VAL A 458 -22.05 -3.11 -9.33
C VAL A 458 -20.74 -3.83 -9.03
N TYR A 459 -20.67 -5.16 -9.25
CA TYR A 459 -19.48 -5.97 -8.94
C TYR A 459 -18.53 -6.13 -10.14
N GLY A 460 -19.00 -5.94 -11.36
CA GLY A 460 -18.17 -5.91 -12.56
C GLY A 460 -17.73 -4.49 -12.89
N GLU A 461 -18.49 -3.81 -13.75
CA GLU A 461 -18.10 -2.54 -14.37
C GLU A 461 -17.79 -1.43 -13.36
N GLU A 462 -18.67 -1.21 -12.38
CA GLU A 462 -18.48 -0.15 -11.38
C GLU A 462 -17.25 -0.40 -10.52
N TYR A 463 -17.00 -1.65 -10.12
CA TYR A 463 -15.85 -2.01 -9.29
C TYR A 463 -14.55 -1.81 -10.07
N GLN A 464 -14.47 -2.29 -11.32
CA GLN A 464 -13.28 -2.08 -12.15
C GLN A 464 -12.98 -0.59 -12.36
N ASN A 465 -14.01 0.21 -12.64
CA ASN A 465 -13.88 1.65 -12.78
C ASN A 465 -13.43 2.30 -11.46
N LEU A 466 -13.96 1.85 -10.32
CA LEU A 466 -13.55 2.31 -9.00
C LEU A 466 -12.05 2.06 -8.76
N ILE A 467 -11.56 0.85 -9.03
CA ILE A 467 -10.13 0.52 -8.88
C ILE A 467 -9.26 1.41 -9.78
N ARG A 468 -9.60 1.52 -11.07
CA ARG A 468 -8.84 2.37 -12.02
C ARG A 468 -8.76 3.82 -11.55
N LYS A 469 -9.91 4.42 -11.20
CA LYS A 469 -9.97 5.81 -10.70
C LYS A 469 -9.16 6.01 -9.42
N SER A 470 -9.20 5.04 -8.52
CA SER A 470 -8.48 5.08 -7.25
C SER A 470 -6.97 5.06 -7.49
N VAL A 471 -6.49 4.16 -8.34
CA VAL A 471 -5.08 4.05 -8.71
C VAL A 471 -4.58 5.29 -9.48
N MET A 472 -5.39 5.85 -10.37
CA MET A 472 -5.08 7.13 -11.03
C MET A 472 -4.98 8.28 -10.02
N ALA A 473 -5.82 8.30 -8.98
CA ALA A 473 -5.75 9.32 -7.94
C ALA A 473 -4.41 9.27 -7.17
N LEU A 474 -3.89 8.07 -6.89
CA LEU A 474 -2.55 7.89 -6.32
C LEU A 474 -1.46 8.43 -7.24
N GLN A 475 -1.56 8.09 -8.53
CA GLN A 475 -0.63 8.57 -9.54
C GLN A 475 -0.59 10.11 -9.58
N SER A 476 -1.75 10.78 -9.57
CA SER A 476 -1.83 12.24 -9.57
C SER A 476 -1.18 12.87 -8.34
N LEU A 477 -1.32 12.27 -7.14
CA LEU A 477 -0.61 12.75 -5.95
C LEU A 477 0.91 12.57 -6.10
N ARG A 478 1.37 11.42 -6.60
CA ARG A 478 2.80 11.16 -6.84
C ARG A 478 3.39 12.15 -7.86
N GLU A 479 2.67 12.44 -8.93
CA GLU A 479 3.05 13.43 -9.95
C GLU A 479 3.10 14.85 -9.39
N THR A 480 2.27 15.16 -8.40
CA THR A 480 2.30 16.44 -7.67
C THR A 480 3.49 16.55 -6.70
N GLY A 481 4.19 15.44 -6.44
CA GLY A 481 5.40 15.38 -5.61
C GLY A 481 5.18 14.90 -4.17
N TYR A 482 4.00 14.36 -3.83
CA TYR A 482 3.77 13.77 -2.51
C TYR A 482 4.58 12.48 -2.34
N SER A 483 5.17 12.28 -1.14
CA SER A 483 5.84 11.03 -0.77
C SER A 483 4.84 9.85 -0.70
N LYS A 484 5.34 8.61 -0.76
CA LYS A 484 4.49 7.42 -0.61
C LYS A 484 3.80 7.40 0.76
N GLU A 485 4.54 7.75 1.80
CA GLU A 485 4.11 7.87 3.19
C GLU A 485 2.97 8.88 3.32
N ALA A 486 3.12 10.08 2.75
CA ALA A 486 2.08 11.11 2.75
C ALA A 486 0.83 10.66 1.98
N ILE A 487 0.97 10.01 0.81
CA ILE A 487 -0.17 9.49 0.04
C ILE A 487 -0.94 8.46 0.86
N ILE A 488 -0.25 7.52 1.50
CA ILE A 488 -0.88 6.50 2.34
C ILE A 488 -1.61 7.16 3.51
N ALA A 489 -0.95 8.05 4.24
CA ALA A 489 -1.53 8.73 5.38
C ALA A 489 -2.77 9.57 5.01
N LEU A 490 -2.78 10.21 3.84
CA LEU A 490 -3.91 10.98 3.33
C LEU A 490 -5.12 10.11 2.96
N LEU A 491 -4.90 8.89 2.46
CA LEU A 491 -5.94 8.08 1.82
C LEU A 491 -6.41 6.88 2.66
N ILE A 492 -5.65 6.46 3.68
CA ILE A 492 -5.94 5.28 4.49
C ILE A 492 -7.31 5.33 5.18
N GLN A 493 -7.72 6.52 5.64
CA GLN A 493 -9.02 6.74 6.31
C GLN A 493 -10.17 7.03 5.34
N GLU A 494 -9.86 7.31 4.06
CA GLU A 494 -10.88 7.63 3.08
C GLU A 494 -11.51 6.34 2.52
N PRO A 495 -12.83 6.34 2.23
CA PRO A 495 -13.40 5.29 1.39
C PRO A 495 -12.72 5.31 0.03
N LEU A 496 -12.53 4.13 -0.57
CA LEU A 496 -11.92 4.00 -1.89
C LEU A 496 -12.68 4.84 -2.94
N SER A 497 -14.02 4.85 -2.86
CA SER A 497 -14.91 5.67 -3.70
C SER A 497 -14.74 7.18 -3.53
N GLY A 498 -14.13 7.62 -2.43
CA GLY A 498 -13.86 9.03 -2.14
C GLY A 498 -12.50 9.53 -2.62
N TRP A 499 -11.57 8.64 -2.98
CA TRP A 499 -10.17 8.99 -3.27
C TRP A 499 -10.04 10.02 -4.39
N GLU A 500 -10.70 9.81 -5.53
CA GLU A 500 -10.66 10.75 -6.66
C GLU A 500 -11.07 12.18 -6.23
N LYS A 501 -12.13 12.30 -5.43
CA LYS A 501 -12.64 13.58 -4.93
C LYS A 501 -11.68 14.21 -3.91
N VAL A 502 -11.06 13.43 -3.05
CA VAL A 502 -10.06 13.91 -2.09
C VAL A 502 -8.83 14.43 -2.82
N VAL A 503 -8.30 13.66 -3.78
CA VAL A 503 -7.13 14.02 -4.57
C VAL A 503 -7.36 15.27 -5.41
N LYS A 504 -8.49 15.37 -6.12
CA LYS A 504 -8.85 16.59 -6.88
C LYS A 504 -8.80 17.85 -6.01
N ARG A 505 -9.36 17.79 -4.79
CA ARG A 505 -9.30 18.90 -3.82
C ARG A 505 -7.87 19.22 -3.36
N LEU A 506 -7.05 18.20 -3.15
CA LEU A 506 -5.65 18.37 -2.73
C LEU A 506 -4.80 19.01 -3.84
N ILE A 507 -5.06 18.69 -5.11
CA ILE A 507 -4.27 19.13 -6.27
C ILE A 507 -4.74 20.48 -6.82
N HIS A 508 -6.04 20.76 -6.94
CA HIS A 508 -6.52 22.06 -7.47
C HIS A 508 -5.92 23.26 -6.71
N ARG A 509 -5.78 23.12 -5.39
CA ARG A 509 -5.07 24.07 -4.52
C ARG A 509 -3.61 24.30 -4.84
N VAL A 510 -2.93 23.32 -5.40
CA VAL A 510 -1.49 23.43 -5.72
C VAL A 510 -1.28 24.29 -6.96
N ILE A 511 -2.25 24.32 -7.87
CA ILE A 511 -2.13 24.95 -9.19
C ILE A 511 -2.74 26.37 -9.20
N GLY A 512 -3.53 26.74 -8.19
CA GLY A 512 -4.10 28.09 -8.08
C GLY A 512 -5.08 28.44 -9.21
N ILE A 513 -5.69 27.41 -9.81
CA ILE A 513 -6.75 27.56 -10.79
C ILE A 513 -8.07 27.46 -10.01
N ASP A 514 -8.65 28.62 -9.71
CA ASP A 514 -10.01 28.73 -9.16
C ASP A 514 -11.08 28.45 -10.23
#